data_AF-A0A328W651-F1
#
_entry.id   AF-A0A328W651-F1
#
_cell.length_a   1.000
_cell.length_b   1.000
_cell.length_c   1.000
_cell.angle_alpha   90.00
_cell.angle_beta   90.00
_cell.angle_gamma   90.00
#
_symmetry.space_group_name_H-M   'P 1'
#
loop_
_entity.id
_entity.type
_entity.pdbx_description
1 polymer ?
#
loop_
_entity_poly.entity_id
_entity_poly.type
_entity_poly.pdbx_seq_one_letter_code
_entity_poly.pdbx_strand_id
1 'polypeptide(L)'
;MTIDEAIHLESYDQQWADRFSDELQTLTREIGPYTAAIEHFGSTSVPGMTAKPVIDMLVGVENALHWSEIIPRLTAMGYEDLGEAGIPGRLYLRKRGSVA
;
A
#
# COMPACT_ATOMS: atom_id res chain seq x y z
N MET A 1 -0.80 -20.69 8.25
CA MET A 1 -1.45 -19.48 7.72
C MET A 1 -2.93 -19.63 7.97
N THR A 2 -3.47 -18.93 8.96
CA THR A 2 -4.92 -18.78 9.13
C THR A 2 -5.37 -17.61 8.27
N ILE A 3 -6.43 -17.81 7.49
CA ILE A 3 -7.03 -16.74 6.70
C ILE A 3 -7.69 -15.76 7.68
N ASP A 4 -7.20 -14.53 7.71
CA ASP A 4 -7.63 -13.45 8.63
C ASP A 4 -8.69 -12.51 8.01
N GLU A 5 -9.16 -12.81 6.78
CA GLU A 5 -10.15 -12.02 6.06
C GLU A 5 -10.97 -12.86 5.07
N ALA A 6 -12.18 -12.42 4.74
CA ALA A 6 -12.97 -13.06 3.69
C ALA A 6 -12.26 -12.96 2.33
N ILE A 7 -12.25 -14.06 1.58
CA ILE A 7 -11.73 -14.08 0.20
C ILE A 7 -12.91 -13.83 -0.73
N HIS A 8 -12.99 -12.62 -1.29
CA HIS A 8 -13.96 -12.26 -2.30
C HIS A 8 -13.35 -11.39 -3.40
N LEU A 9 -14.01 -11.38 -4.55
CA LEU A 9 -13.67 -10.57 -5.71
C LEU A 9 -14.87 -9.69 -6.07
N GLU A 10 -14.60 -8.49 -6.57
CA GLU A 10 -15.58 -7.51 -7.01
C GLU A 10 -15.28 -7.10 -8.45
N SER A 11 -16.32 -6.76 -9.21
CA SER A 11 -16.14 -6.06 -10.49
C SER A 11 -15.44 -4.73 -10.26
N TYR A 12 -14.75 -4.23 -11.29
CA TYR A 12 -14.02 -2.97 -11.19
C TYR A 12 -14.88 -1.83 -10.62
N ASP A 13 -14.39 -1.20 -9.56
CA ASP A 13 -14.99 -0.03 -8.93
C ASP A 13 -14.11 1.20 -9.23
N GLN A 14 -14.72 2.26 -9.77
CA GLN A 14 -14.02 3.53 -10.05
C GLN A 14 -13.45 4.16 -8.78
N GLN A 15 -14.06 3.89 -7.62
CA GLN A 15 -13.58 4.38 -6.32
C GLN A 15 -12.20 3.81 -5.94
N TRP A 16 -11.71 2.76 -6.60
CA TRP A 16 -10.34 2.28 -6.35
C TRP A 16 -9.29 3.31 -6.74
N ALA A 17 -9.52 4.07 -7.82
CA ALA A 17 -8.65 5.16 -8.21
C ALA A 17 -8.69 6.32 -7.20
N ASP A 18 -9.88 6.63 -6.67
CA ASP A 18 -10.05 7.66 -5.64
C ASP A 18 -9.35 7.27 -4.33
N ARG A 19 -9.55 6.03 -3.88
CA ARG A 19 -8.87 5.49 -2.68
C ARG A 19 -7.35 5.50 -2.81
N PHE A 20 -6.83 5.17 -3.99
CA PHE A 20 -5.40 5.32 -4.27
C PHE A 20 -4.97 6.79 -4.19
N SER A 21 -5.71 7.71 -4.80
CA SER A 21 -5.40 9.15 -4.80
C SER A 21 -5.38 9.74 -3.38
N ASP A 22 -6.32 9.34 -2.53
CA ASP A 22 -6.41 9.79 -1.13
C ASP A 22 -5.22 9.29 -0.29
N GLU A 23 -4.86 8.02 -0.41
CA GLU A 23 -3.71 7.47 0.30
C GLU A 23 -2.39 8.02 -0.29
N LEU A 24 -2.30 8.22 -1.60
CA LEU A 24 -1.16 8.87 -2.26
C LEU A 24 -0.90 10.25 -1.66
N GLN A 25 -1.92 11.11 -1.55
CA GLN A 25 -1.78 12.43 -0.93
C GLN A 25 -1.28 12.35 0.51
N THR A 26 -1.77 11.35 1.26
CA THR A 26 -1.35 11.10 2.63
C THR A 26 0.12 10.67 2.70
N LEU A 27 0.53 9.70 1.88
CA LEU A 27 1.90 9.21 1.82
C LEU A 27 2.87 10.29 1.32
N THR A 28 2.50 11.08 0.32
CA THR A 28 3.31 12.20 -0.16
C THR A 28 3.56 13.23 0.94
N ARG A 29 2.58 13.50 1.80
CA ARG A 29 2.77 14.41 2.94
C ARG A 29 3.69 13.83 4.01
N GLU A 30 3.51 12.57 4.37
CA GLU A 30 4.21 11.98 5.53
C GLU A 30 5.62 11.48 5.19
N ILE A 31 5.79 10.89 3.99
CA ILE A 31 7.04 10.23 3.58
C ILE A 31 7.61 10.74 2.25
N GLY A 32 6.92 11.66 1.56
CA GLY A 32 7.33 12.20 0.26
C GLY A 32 8.79 12.64 0.14
N PRO A 33 9.39 13.31 1.15
CA PRO A 33 10.81 13.69 1.12
C PRO A 33 11.81 12.52 0.99
N TYR A 34 11.37 11.29 1.27
CA TYR A 34 12.20 10.09 1.25
C TYR A 34 11.89 9.15 0.06
N THR A 35 10.92 9.51 -0.77
CA THR A 35 10.41 8.67 -1.87
C THR A 35 10.73 9.27 -3.23
N ALA A 36 11.16 8.43 -4.17
CA ALA A 36 11.34 8.81 -5.58
C ALA A 36 10.00 8.86 -6.33
N ALA A 37 9.13 7.88 -6.07
CA ALA A 37 7.83 7.75 -6.71
C ALA A 37 6.89 6.89 -5.85
N ILE A 38 5.59 7.10 -6.03
CA ILE A 38 4.53 6.27 -5.45
C ILE A 38 3.52 5.97 -6.56
N GLU A 39 3.30 4.68 -6.85
CA GLU A 39 2.47 4.24 -7.98
C GLU A 39 1.37 3.26 -7.55
N HIS A 40 0.23 3.32 -8.24
CA HIS A 40 -0.84 2.34 -8.12
C HIS A 40 -0.51 1.12 -8.97
N PHE A 41 -0.35 -0.05 -8.35
CA PHE A 41 -0.12 -1.29 -9.06
C PHE A 41 -1.14 -2.37 -8.66
N GLY A 42 -0.99 -3.57 -9.23
CA GLY A 42 -1.90 -4.68 -8.98
C GLY A 42 -3.21 -4.57 -9.76
N SER A 43 -4.15 -5.49 -9.51
CA SER A 43 -5.35 -5.61 -10.33
C SER A 43 -6.30 -4.41 -10.19
N THR A 44 -6.32 -3.74 -9.04
CA THR A 44 -7.20 -2.58 -8.80
C THR A 44 -6.76 -1.31 -9.55
N SER A 45 -5.55 -1.27 -10.11
CA SER A 45 -5.09 -0.18 -10.95
C SER A 45 -5.50 -0.32 -12.43
N VAL A 46 -6.13 -1.44 -12.81
CA VAL A 46 -6.52 -1.73 -14.20
C VAL A 46 -8.03 -1.53 -14.37
N PRO A 47 -8.47 -0.47 -15.10
CA PRO A 47 -9.88 -0.26 -15.36
C PRO A 47 -10.57 -1.47 -16.01
N GLY A 48 -11.72 -1.87 -15.47
CA GLY A 48 -12.51 -3.01 -15.94
C GLY A 48 -12.06 -4.38 -15.43
N MET A 49 -10.98 -4.48 -14.64
CA MET A 49 -10.52 -5.74 -14.07
C MET A 49 -11.29 -6.14 -12.81
N THR A 50 -11.80 -7.37 -12.74
CA THR A 50 -12.32 -7.97 -11.51
C THR A 50 -11.16 -8.27 -10.56
N ALA A 51 -11.24 -7.81 -9.31
CA ALA A 51 -10.14 -7.90 -8.34
C ALA A 51 -10.65 -8.04 -6.91
N LYS A 52 -9.73 -8.40 -5.99
CA LYS A 52 -9.96 -8.22 -4.55
C LYS A 52 -9.88 -6.71 -4.26
N PRO A 53 -10.75 -6.12 -3.41
CA PRO A 53 -10.81 -4.67 -3.18
C PRO A 53 -9.68 -4.14 -2.28
N VAL A 54 -8.43 -4.43 -2.66
CA VAL A 54 -7.19 -4.00 -2.00
C VAL A 54 -6.44 -3.06 -2.93
N ILE A 55 -6.01 -1.92 -2.40
CA ILE A 55 -5.19 -0.95 -3.12
C ILE A 55 -3.72 -1.31 -2.88
N ASP A 56 -3.03 -1.76 -3.91
CA ASP A 56 -1.60 -2.04 -3.85
C ASP A 56 -0.80 -0.80 -4.29
N MET A 57 0.10 -0.33 -3.43
CA MET A 57 0.91 0.86 -3.68
C MET A 57 2.39 0.50 -3.72
N LEU A 58 3.09 0.88 -4.78
CA LEU A 58 4.53 0.71 -4.93
C LEU A 58 5.23 2.00 -4.56
N VAL A 59 6.06 1.97 -3.52
CA VAL A 59 6.83 3.12 -3.06
C VAL A 59 8.30 2.93 -3.44
N GLY A 60 8.79 3.73 -4.38
CA GLY A 60 10.20 3.78 -4.73
C GLY A 60 10.98 4.61 -3.71
N VAL A 61 12.02 4.02 -3.12
CA VAL A 61 12.90 4.68 -2.15
C VAL A 61 14.31 4.73 -2.74
N GLU A 62 14.92 5.92 -2.80
CA GLU A 62 16.24 6.10 -3.42
C GLU A 62 17.36 5.38 -2.65
N ASN A 63 17.20 5.28 -1.34
CA ASN A 63 18.22 4.70 -0.46
C ASN A 63 17.56 3.98 0.72
N ALA A 64 17.98 2.73 0.97
CA ALA A 64 17.50 1.92 2.10
C ALA A 64 17.78 2.56 3.48
N LEU A 65 18.73 3.49 3.59
CA LEU A 65 18.96 4.26 4.81
C LEU A 65 17.69 5.04 5.25
N HIS A 66 16.84 5.44 4.31
CA HIS A 66 15.58 6.12 4.61
C HIS A 66 14.52 5.22 5.24
N TRP A 67 14.69 3.89 5.26
CA TRP A 67 13.74 2.98 5.91
C TRP A 67 13.53 3.32 7.39
N SER A 68 14.61 3.74 8.07
CA SER A 68 14.56 4.18 9.47
C SER A 68 13.67 5.42 9.70
N GLU A 69 13.45 6.23 8.67
CA GLU A 69 12.55 7.39 8.70
C GLU A 69 11.13 7.03 8.23
N ILE A 70 11.01 6.16 7.23
CA ILE A 70 9.74 5.81 6.58
C ILE A 70 8.91 4.87 7.46
N ILE A 71 9.49 3.78 7.97
CA ILE A 71 8.74 2.72 8.67
C ILE A 71 8.04 3.26 9.92
N PRO A 72 8.69 4.07 10.81
CA PRO A 72 8.00 4.61 11.98
C PRO A 72 6.80 5.51 11.62
N ARG A 73 6.90 6.27 10.52
CA ARG A 73 5.80 7.14 10.06
C ARG A 73 4.62 6.32 9.54
N LEU A 74 4.89 5.32 8.72
CA LEU A 74 3.85 4.43 8.20
C LEU A 74 3.19 3.61 9.31
N THR A 75 3.97 3.11 10.28
CA THR A 75 3.41 2.39 11.43
C THR A 75 2.56 3.29 12.32
N ALA A 76 2.93 4.55 12.52
CA ALA A 76 2.09 5.55 13.20
C ALA A 76 0.77 5.84 12.44
N MET A 77 0.74 5.66 11.11
CA MET A 77 -0.47 5.74 10.29
C MET A 77 -1.32 4.45 10.28
N GLY A 78 -0.90 3.41 11.02
CA GLY A 78 -1.62 2.15 11.12
C GLY A 78 -1.20 1.08 10.10
N TYR A 79 -0.09 1.25 9.41
CA TYR A 79 0.51 0.16 8.63
C TYR A 79 1.23 -0.82 9.57
N GLU A 80 1.00 -2.11 9.35
CA GLU A 80 1.77 -3.20 9.92
C GLU A 80 3.00 -3.45 9.04
N ASP A 81 4.19 -3.46 9.65
CA ASP A 81 5.44 -3.85 9.00
C ASP A 81 5.59 -5.38 9.01
N LEU A 82 5.63 -5.98 7.82
CA LEU A 82 5.76 -7.42 7.61
C LEU A 82 7.17 -7.80 7.13
N GLY A 83 8.13 -6.87 7.20
CA GLY A 83 9.50 -7.05 6.76
C GLY A 83 9.59 -7.35 5.27
N GLU A 84 10.57 -8.16 4.86
CA GLU A 84 10.80 -8.42 3.44
C GLU A 84 9.75 -9.32 2.77
N ALA A 85 8.95 -10.04 3.56
CA ALA A 85 7.93 -10.98 3.09
C ALA A 85 8.44 -11.91 1.95
N GLY A 86 9.68 -12.39 2.09
CA GLY A 86 10.31 -13.32 1.15
C GLY A 86 10.96 -12.69 -0.10
N ILE A 87 11.01 -11.36 -0.22
CA ILE A 87 11.69 -10.67 -1.32
C ILE A 87 12.78 -9.74 -0.78
N PRO A 88 14.07 -10.11 -0.95
CA PRO A 88 15.19 -9.29 -0.50
C PRO A 88 15.14 -7.87 -1.05
N GLY A 89 15.32 -6.88 -0.18
CA GLY A 89 15.31 -5.46 -0.54
C GLY A 89 13.93 -4.84 -0.75
N ARG A 90 12.84 -5.58 -0.52
CA ARG A 90 11.47 -5.06 -0.59
C ARG A 90 10.78 -5.22 0.75
N LEU A 91 10.52 -4.11 1.43
CA LEU A 91 9.64 -4.12 2.60
C LEU A 91 8.18 -4.19 2.18
N TYR A 92 7.41 -5.03 2.88
CA TYR A 92 5.98 -5.17 2.71
C TYR A 92 5.26 -4.61 3.93
N LEU A 93 4.42 -3.60 3.71
CA LEU A 93 3.61 -2.99 4.75
C LEU A 93 2.14 -3.13 4.38
N ARG A 94 1.30 -3.36 5.40
CA ARG A 94 -0.14 -3.58 5.22
C ARG A 94 -0.94 -2.71 6.17
N LYS A 95 -1.85 -1.89 5.63
CA LYS A 95 -2.86 -1.18 6.42
C LYS A 95 -4.21 -1.86 6.21
N ARG A 96 -4.84 -2.30 7.30
CA ARG A 96 -6.22 -2.81 7.27
C ARG A 96 -7.17 -1.60 7.35
N GLY A 97 -8.22 -1.60 6.54
CA GLY A 97 -9.30 -0.63 6.72
C GLY A 97 -9.99 -0.88 8.07
N SER A 98 -10.53 0.18 8.67
CA SER A 98 -11.44 0.03 9.81
C SER A 98 -12.60 -0.88 9.37
N VAL A 99 -12.83 -1.97 10.09
CA VAL A 99 -14.09 -2.71 9.96
C VAL A 99 -15.15 -1.78 10.53
N ALA A 100 -15.91 -1.12 9.65
CA ALA A 100 -17.14 -0.45 10.04
C ALA A 100 -18.22 -1.49 10.33
#